data_AF-A0A6M4P6Z2-F1
#
_entry.id   AF-A0A6M4P6Z2-F1
#
_cell.length_a   1.000
_cell.length_b   1.000
_cell.length_c   1.000
_cell.angle_alpha   90.00
_cell.angle_beta   90.00
_cell.angle_gamma   90.00
#
_symmetry.space_group_name_H-M   'P 1'
#
loop_
_entity.id
_entity.type
_entity.pdbx_description
1 polymer ?
#
loop_
_entity_poly.entity_id
_entity_poly.type
_entity_poly.pdbx_seq_one_letter_code
_entity_poly.pdbx_strand_id
1 'polypeptide(L)'
;MKNKYLELFESLSNRLDLYHNETKNQRYLQIMLERRLKNLPENEGDFYEPDKITRKIIYAIDKNVSLDDIDSKEAQQQINIRKIQKYLSDFVRTQMDSEIFNRVGYIPVIQVESSRGGRGNEKAFWLDIEPVELLLPSVAIEDEDSPDDYGEIIYEREHNSTIKLSILTRIFFKNGELKMYSPKGLLLTALMLISLLIDILIVLFAVLFIIFIKDLPSLSLITALIILAFIPFAYMNFIWFFKPLHHLMTHRISKAPLLFANINTDNADIEMYKGADGYRIARITAFTSICPICTAPIELADGRPDQKQPLVGRCREAPHAHVYSFDRMTLKGYFLGHEGYLK
;
A
#
# COMPACT_ATOMS: atom_id res chain seq x y z
N MET A 1 42.13 -5.71 18.55
CA MET A 1 40.90 -5.80 17.73
C MET A 1 40.06 -4.58 18.08
N LYS A 2 39.61 -3.80 17.08
CA LYS A 2 38.73 -2.65 17.34
C LYS A 2 37.37 -3.20 17.80
N ASN A 3 36.77 -2.60 18.83
CA ASN A 3 35.47 -3.04 19.36
C ASN A 3 34.41 -2.95 18.23
N LYS A 4 33.73 -4.06 17.95
CA LYS A 4 32.75 -4.16 16.84
C LYS A 4 31.59 -3.17 16.99
N TYR A 5 31.17 -2.91 18.22
CA TYR A 5 30.14 -1.91 18.54
C TYR A 5 30.63 -0.50 18.20
N LEU A 6 31.87 -0.19 18.55
CA LEU A 6 32.45 1.12 18.30
C LEU A 6 32.57 1.39 16.79
N GLU A 7 33.10 0.42 16.04
CA GLU A 7 33.26 0.55 14.59
C GLU A 7 31.91 0.74 13.87
N LEU A 8 30.89 -0.03 14.24
CA LEU A 8 29.57 0.05 13.62
C LEU A 8 28.84 1.36 13.97
N PHE A 9 28.85 1.77 15.24
CA PHE A 9 28.15 2.98 15.68
C PHE A 9 28.87 4.27 15.27
N GLU A 10 30.20 4.29 15.20
CA GLU A 10 30.96 5.42 14.60
C GLU A 10 30.57 5.57 13.13
N SER A 11 30.53 4.47 12.38
CA SER A 11 30.11 4.52 10.98
C SER A 11 28.67 4.99 10.82
N LEU A 12 27.76 4.53 11.68
CA LEU A 12 26.37 4.95 11.66
C LEU A 12 26.23 6.44 12.00
N SER A 13 26.96 6.94 13.01
CA SER A 13 26.97 8.37 13.38
C SER A 13 27.50 9.23 12.24
N ASN A 14 28.67 8.89 11.70
CA ASN A 14 29.28 9.61 10.59
C ASN A 14 28.34 9.66 9.37
N ARG A 15 27.65 8.55 9.06
CA ARG A 15 26.66 8.53 7.99
C ARG A 15 25.47 9.41 8.32
N LEU A 16 24.89 9.31 9.52
CA LEU A 16 23.76 10.17 9.92
C LEU A 16 24.07 11.65 9.85
N ASP A 17 25.29 12.07 10.20
CA ASP A 17 25.72 13.48 10.12
C ASP A 17 25.83 13.99 8.68
N LEU A 18 26.14 13.11 7.71
CA LEU A 18 26.18 13.46 6.29
C LEU A 18 24.78 13.70 5.71
N TYR A 19 23.74 13.09 6.28
CA TYR A 19 22.36 13.27 5.83
C TYR A 19 21.64 14.27 6.74
N HIS A 20 21.72 15.57 6.41
CA HIS A 20 20.99 16.64 7.11
C HIS A 20 19.46 16.57 6.90
N ASN A 21 18.80 15.56 7.46
CA ASN A 21 17.36 15.45 7.50
C ASN A 21 16.87 15.74 8.94
N GLU A 22 16.24 16.89 9.18
CA GLU A 22 15.78 17.29 10.51
C GLU A 22 14.50 16.58 10.98
N THR A 23 14.40 15.26 10.77
CA THR A 23 13.26 14.49 11.29
C THR A 23 13.40 14.27 12.80
N LYS A 24 12.27 14.26 13.52
CA LYS A 24 12.25 13.96 14.96
C LYS A 24 12.92 12.61 15.26
N ASN A 25 12.66 11.58 14.43
CA ASN A 25 13.21 10.24 14.65
C ASN A 25 14.73 10.19 14.45
N GLN A 26 15.26 10.95 13.48
CA GLN A 26 16.72 11.06 13.28
C GLN A 26 17.38 11.72 14.49
N ARG A 27 16.84 12.84 15.00
CA ARG A 27 17.37 13.49 16.22
C ARG A 27 17.34 12.55 17.43
N TYR A 28 16.24 11.81 17.61
CA TYR A 28 16.16 10.84 18.70
C TYR A 28 17.16 9.69 18.54
N LEU A 29 17.39 9.21 17.32
CA LEU A 29 18.40 8.20 17.03
C LEU A 29 19.83 8.73 17.29
N GLN A 30 20.11 9.97 16.90
CA GLN A 30 21.39 10.64 17.13
C GLN A 30 21.67 10.81 18.63
N ILE A 31 20.69 11.25 19.42
CA ILE A 31 20.80 11.31 20.89
C ILE A 31 21.14 9.93 21.48
N MET A 32 20.50 8.87 20.99
CA MET A 32 20.80 7.51 21.46
C MET A 32 22.22 7.07 21.09
N LEU A 33 22.68 7.40 19.88
CA LEU A 33 24.01 7.04 19.39
C LEU A 33 25.13 7.78 20.10
N GLU A 34 25.02 9.10 20.25
CA GLU A 34 26.02 9.92 20.94
C GLU A 34 26.21 9.47 22.39
N ARG A 35 25.09 9.19 23.07
CA ARG A 35 25.12 8.66 24.43
C ARG A 35 25.78 7.28 24.46
N ARG A 36 25.44 6.40 23.52
CA ARG A 36 26.03 5.05 23.42
C ARG A 36 27.54 5.12 23.17
N LEU A 37 28.00 5.96 22.25
CA LEU A 37 29.41 6.15 21.92
C LEU A 37 30.21 6.68 23.11
N LYS A 38 29.65 7.63 23.88
CA LYS A 38 30.30 8.16 25.10
C LYS A 38 30.50 7.11 26.19
N ASN A 39 29.61 6.13 26.26
CA ASN A 39 29.60 5.09 27.28
C ASN A 39 30.28 3.78 26.82
N LEU A 40 30.87 3.73 25.63
CA LEU A 40 31.59 2.56 25.11
C LEU A 40 33.09 2.67 25.43
N PRO A 41 33.68 1.72 26.19
CA PRO A 41 35.12 1.73 26.45
C PRO A 41 35.91 1.32 25.20
N GLU A 42 36.91 2.13 24.80
CA GLU A 42 37.72 1.87 23.61
C GLU A 42 38.63 0.62 23.73
N ASN A 43 38.96 0.17 24.95
CA ASN A 43 40.05 -0.79 25.21
C ASN A 43 39.64 -2.09 25.92
N GLU A 44 38.36 -2.40 26.09
CA GLU A 44 37.89 -3.56 26.88
C GLU A 44 37.26 -4.70 26.05
N GLY A 45 37.65 -4.84 24.78
CA GLY A 45 37.14 -5.91 23.91
C GLY A 45 35.63 -5.81 23.62
N ASP A 46 34.98 -6.94 23.31
CA ASP A 46 33.54 -7.02 23.03
C ASP A 46 32.68 -7.03 24.32
N PHE A 47 33.15 -6.43 25.43
CA PHE A 47 32.40 -6.37 26.68
C PHE A 47 31.16 -5.48 26.53
N TYR A 48 30.00 -6.02 26.89
CA TYR A 48 28.70 -5.43 26.59
C TYR A 48 27.90 -5.16 27.87
N GLU A 49 27.77 -3.88 28.23
CA GLU A 49 26.72 -3.41 29.13
C GLU A 49 25.71 -2.57 28.34
N PRO A 50 24.40 -2.85 28.41
CA PRO A 50 23.38 -2.10 27.66
C PRO A 50 23.18 -0.71 28.28
N ASP A 51 23.37 0.36 27.49
CA ASP A 51 23.06 1.73 27.89
C ASP A 51 21.55 1.99 27.78
N LYS A 52 20.84 1.58 28.83
CA LYS A 52 19.39 1.67 28.93
C LYS A 52 18.93 3.12 29.02
N ILE A 53 18.08 3.53 28.08
CA ILE A 53 17.47 4.86 28.04
C ILE A 53 15.94 4.77 28.04
N THR A 54 15.27 5.73 28.68
CA THR A 54 13.81 5.87 28.65
C THR A 54 13.39 7.03 27.74
N ARG A 55 12.10 7.06 27.35
CA ARG A 55 11.56 8.16 26.52
C ARG A 55 11.74 9.51 27.18
N LYS A 56 11.60 9.56 28.51
CA LYS A 56 11.73 10.79 29.29
C LYS A 56 13.14 11.37 29.16
N ILE A 57 14.17 10.52 29.16
CA ILE A 57 15.57 10.93 28.99
C ILE A 57 15.81 11.48 27.58
N ILE A 58 15.33 10.80 26.52
CA ILE A 58 15.47 11.31 25.15
C ILE A 58 14.78 12.66 24.99
N TYR A 59 13.58 12.80 25.56
CA TYR A 59 12.83 14.05 25.50
C TYR A 59 13.54 15.20 26.22
N ALA A 60 14.09 14.93 27.40
CA ALA A 60 14.87 15.89 28.18
C ALA A 60 16.09 16.40 27.39
N ILE A 61 16.80 15.50 26.72
CA ILE A 61 17.98 15.85 25.93
C ILE A 61 17.57 16.64 24.67
N ASP A 62 16.54 16.22 23.93
CA ASP A 62 16.05 16.93 22.71
C ASP A 62 15.54 18.35 23.04
N LYS A 63 15.00 18.56 24.25
CA LYS A 63 14.43 19.84 24.69
C LYS A 63 15.36 20.67 25.57
N ASN A 64 16.50 20.12 25.98
CA ASN A 64 17.45 20.75 26.91
C ASN A 64 16.77 21.22 28.22
N VAL A 65 15.95 20.34 28.82
CA VAL A 65 15.21 20.59 30.08
C VAL A 65 15.57 19.55 31.15
N SER A 66 15.39 19.89 32.43
CA SER A 66 15.66 18.96 33.54
C SER A 66 14.69 17.76 33.52
N LEU A 67 15.18 16.59 33.94
CA LEU A 67 14.37 15.37 34.05
C LEU A 67 13.22 15.52 35.05
N ASP A 68 13.40 16.31 36.10
CA ASP A 68 12.38 16.46 37.15
C ASP A 68 11.17 17.29 36.68
N ASP A 69 11.36 18.10 35.63
CA ASP A 69 10.33 19.02 35.11
C ASP A 69 9.43 18.38 34.04
N ILE A 70 9.67 17.12 33.65
CA ILE A 70 8.97 16.44 32.54
C ILE A 70 7.97 15.40 33.06
N ASP A 71 6.71 15.48 32.61
CA ASP A 71 5.73 14.40 32.78
C ASP A 71 6.04 13.23 31.83
N SER A 72 6.19 12.03 32.40
CA SER A 72 6.37 10.78 31.67
C SER A 72 5.31 10.53 30.59
N LYS A 73 4.07 11.02 30.77
CA LYS A 73 3.01 10.90 29.76
C LYS A 73 3.26 11.78 28.53
N GLU A 74 3.82 12.97 28.72
CA GLU A 74 4.15 13.88 27.62
C GLU A 74 5.24 13.26 26.73
N ALA A 75 6.29 12.74 27.34
CA ALA A 75 7.36 12.03 26.62
C ALA A 75 6.85 10.78 25.87
N GLN A 76 5.87 10.05 26.44
CA GLN A 76 5.25 8.89 25.79
C GLN A 76 4.41 9.24 24.56
N GLN A 77 3.72 10.38 24.56
CA GLN A 77 2.94 10.84 23.42
C GLN A 77 3.83 11.31 22.27
N GLN A 78 4.95 11.94 22.58
CA GLN A 78 5.86 12.51 21.58
C GLN A 78 6.79 11.45 20.96
N ILE A 79 7.25 10.46 21.75
CA ILE A 79 8.29 9.52 21.33
C ILE A 79 7.72 8.13 21.07
N ASN A 80 7.66 7.77 19.79
CA ASN A 80 7.25 6.45 19.34
C ASN A 80 8.47 5.61 18.92
N ILE A 81 8.90 4.70 19.81
CA ILE A 81 10.07 3.83 19.60
C ILE A 81 9.96 2.96 18.35
N ARG A 82 8.76 2.49 17.97
CA ARG A 82 8.59 1.71 16.74
C ARG A 82 8.90 2.52 15.49
N LYS A 83 8.63 3.83 15.51
CA LYS A 83 8.99 4.73 14.40
C LYS A 83 10.50 4.97 14.33
N ILE A 84 11.19 5.00 15.47
CA ILE A 84 12.66 5.12 15.52
C ILE A 84 13.32 3.82 15.04
N GLN A 85 12.82 2.66 15.49
CA GLN A 85 13.25 1.33 14.99
C GLN A 85 13.10 1.23 13.47
N LYS A 86 11.91 1.57 12.95
CA LYS A 86 11.67 1.57 11.50
C LYS A 86 12.60 2.53 10.76
N TYR A 87 12.84 3.73 11.31
CA TYR A 87 13.76 4.68 10.72
C TYR A 87 15.19 4.13 10.67
N LEU A 88 15.67 3.51 11.75
CA LEU A 88 16.99 2.87 11.80
C LEU A 88 17.11 1.76 10.75
N SER A 89 16.11 0.86 10.66
CA SER A 89 16.15 -0.24 9.67
C SER A 89 16.12 0.27 8.23
N ASP A 90 15.29 1.29 7.94
CA ASP A 90 15.24 1.90 6.61
C ASP A 90 16.54 2.64 6.28
N PHE A 91 17.14 3.33 7.26
CA PHE A 91 18.41 4.03 7.09
C PHE A 91 19.57 3.06 6.83
N VAL A 92 19.68 1.99 7.63
CA VAL A 92 20.66 0.91 7.45
C VAL A 92 20.56 0.28 6.06
N ARG A 93 19.33 -0.02 5.61
CA ARG A 93 19.10 -0.65 4.29
C ARG A 93 19.42 0.26 3.11
N THR A 94 19.21 1.57 3.24
CA THR A 94 19.24 2.50 2.10
C THR A 94 20.48 3.38 2.05
N GLN A 95 21.14 3.65 3.18
CA GLN A 95 22.20 4.67 3.29
C GLN A 95 23.52 4.15 3.86
N MET A 96 23.57 2.90 4.36
CA MET A 96 24.82 2.30 4.85
C MET A 96 25.43 1.33 3.85
N ASP A 97 26.76 1.31 3.80
CA ASP A 97 27.51 0.46 2.89
C ASP A 97 27.48 -1.00 3.35
N SER A 98 27.12 -1.91 2.43
CA SER A 98 27.09 -3.36 2.67
C SER A 98 28.45 -3.94 3.05
N GLU A 99 29.55 -3.28 2.66
CA GLU A 99 30.91 -3.68 3.01
C GLU A 99 31.18 -3.61 4.52
N ILE A 100 30.59 -2.65 5.24
CA ILE A 100 30.78 -2.51 6.69
C ILE A 100 30.10 -3.67 7.42
N PHE A 101 28.90 -4.04 6.97
CA PHE A 101 28.17 -5.18 7.52
C PHE A 101 28.86 -6.51 7.21
N ASN A 102 29.41 -6.68 6.01
CA ASN A 102 30.18 -7.87 5.64
C ASN A 102 31.51 -7.97 6.41
N ARG A 103 32.14 -6.83 6.75
CA ARG A 103 33.38 -6.78 7.52
C ARG A 103 33.17 -7.03 9.00
N VAL A 104 32.15 -6.38 9.59
CA VAL A 104 31.88 -6.45 11.04
C VAL A 104 31.04 -7.69 11.39
N GLY A 105 30.16 -8.12 10.48
CA GLY A 105 29.24 -9.26 10.65
C GLY A 105 27.94 -8.94 11.37
N TYR A 106 27.68 -7.67 11.71
CA TYR A 106 26.51 -7.24 12.49
C TYR A 106 25.84 -5.99 11.93
N ILE A 107 24.57 -5.79 12.28
CA ILE A 107 23.74 -4.63 11.97
C ILE A 107 23.20 -3.99 13.26
N PRO A 108 22.98 -2.66 13.28
CA PRO A 108 22.52 -1.98 14.48
C PRO A 108 21.00 -2.14 14.65
N VAL A 109 20.57 -2.47 15.87
CA VAL A 109 19.14 -2.61 16.26
C VAL A 109 18.83 -1.82 17.53
N ILE A 110 17.54 -1.55 17.77
CA ILE A 110 17.07 -1.02 19.05
C ILE A 110 16.32 -2.11 19.78
N GLN A 111 16.87 -2.56 20.91
CA GLN A 111 16.24 -3.52 21.80
C GLN A 111 15.33 -2.82 22.81
N VAL A 112 14.25 -3.48 23.21
CA VAL A 112 13.28 -2.96 24.18
C VAL A 112 13.15 -3.92 25.34
N GLU A 113 13.20 -3.39 26.57
CA GLU A 113 13.08 -4.20 27.78
C GLU A 113 11.70 -4.86 27.89
N SER A 114 11.69 -6.18 28.12
CA SER A 114 10.50 -6.97 28.38
C SER A 114 10.00 -6.73 29.81
N SER A 115 9.09 -5.77 29.98
CA SER A 115 8.55 -5.50 31.31
C SER A 115 7.50 -6.53 31.75
N ARG A 116 7.58 -6.94 33.03
CA ARG A 116 6.43 -7.52 33.75
C ARG A 116 5.41 -6.40 33.94
N GLY A 117 4.27 -6.49 33.26
CA GLY A 117 3.30 -5.40 33.09
C GLY A 117 2.86 -4.74 34.41
N GLY A 118 2.88 -3.40 34.43
CA GLY A 118 2.39 -2.56 35.51
C GLY A 118 2.10 -1.15 34.97
N ARG A 119 0.97 -0.55 35.39
CA ARG A 119 0.56 0.79 34.96
C ARG A 119 1.46 1.81 35.66
N GLY A 120 2.39 2.43 34.93
CA GLY A 120 3.30 3.46 35.45
C GLY A 120 4.78 3.21 35.25
N ASN A 121 5.18 2.00 34.83
CA ASN A 121 6.60 1.68 34.64
C ASN A 121 7.09 2.10 33.24
N GLU A 122 8.09 2.98 33.21
CA GLU A 122 8.75 3.36 31.96
C GLU A 122 9.54 2.18 31.40
N LYS A 123 9.36 1.89 30.11
CA LYS A 123 10.16 0.87 29.41
C LYS A 123 11.49 1.47 29.00
N ALA A 124 12.59 0.82 29.39
CA ALA A 124 13.90 1.12 28.85
C ALA A 124 14.10 0.46 27.48
N PHE A 125 14.98 1.05 26.68
CA PHE A 125 15.42 0.56 25.38
C PHE A 125 16.87 1.02 25.16
N TRP A 126 17.61 0.37 24.27
CA TRP A 126 19.02 0.66 24.03
C TRP A 126 19.42 0.26 22.60
N LEU A 127 20.53 0.82 22.12
CA LEU A 127 21.14 0.40 20.85
C LEU A 127 22.00 -0.83 21.07
N ASP A 128 21.82 -1.81 20.20
CA ASP A 128 22.55 -3.07 20.19
C ASP A 128 22.92 -3.44 18.75
N ILE A 129 23.61 -4.56 18.59
CA ILE A 129 23.97 -5.13 17.29
C ILE A 129 23.44 -6.56 17.20
N GLU A 130 22.96 -6.95 16.03
CA GLU A 130 22.52 -8.31 15.72
C GLU A 130 23.30 -8.86 14.51
N PRO A 131 23.62 -10.16 14.45
CA PRO A 131 24.37 -10.72 13.33
C PRO A 131 23.59 -10.57 12.02
N VAL A 132 24.30 -10.25 10.93
CA VAL A 132 23.73 -9.98 9.58
C VAL A 132 22.91 -11.16 9.04
N GLU A 133 23.25 -12.38 9.46
CA GLU A 133 22.52 -13.61 9.10
C GLU A 133 21.03 -13.59 9.49
N LEU A 134 20.64 -12.75 10.46
CA LEU A 134 19.24 -12.56 10.88
C LEU A 134 18.45 -11.52 10.07
N LEU A 135 19.09 -10.81 9.12
CA LEU A 135 18.47 -9.73 8.33
C LEU A 135 18.19 -10.08 6.86
N LEU A 136 18.60 -11.23 6.36
CA LEU A 136 18.11 -11.70 5.08
C LEU A 136 16.62 -12.05 5.28
N PRO A 137 15.67 -11.47 4.51
CA PRO A 137 14.53 -12.27 4.13
C PRO A 137 15.17 -13.42 3.36
N SER A 138 15.26 -14.59 3.98
CA SER A 138 15.79 -15.79 3.35
C SER A 138 15.12 -15.90 2.00
N VAL A 139 15.86 -15.58 0.93
CA VAL A 139 15.61 -16.17 -0.37
C VAL A 139 15.58 -17.65 -0.07
N ALA A 140 14.44 -18.27 -0.41
CA ALA A 140 14.26 -19.70 -0.37
C ALA A 140 15.55 -20.40 -0.79
N ILE A 141 16.21 -21.01 0.18
CA ILE A 141 16.62 -22.39 -0.01
C ILE A 141 15.63 -23.12 0.87
N GLU A 142 14.70 -23.79 0.18
CA GLU A 142 13.77 -24.74 0.78
C GLU A 142 14.57 -25.66 1.69
N ASP A 143 14.18 -25.71 2.96
CA ASP A 143 14.11 -26.97 3.71
C ASP A 143 12.91 -26.87 4.66
N GLU A 144 12.20 -27.99 4.68
CA GLU A 144 10.84 -28.25 5.15
C GLU A 144 10.60 -27.93 6.64
N ASP A 145 9.31 -27.78 6.98
CA ASP A 145 8.72 -27.70 8.33
C ASP A 145 8.72 -26.35 9.06
N SER A 146 7.99 -25.37 8.51
CA SER A 146 7.15 -24.50 9.33
C SER A 146 5.86 -24.19 8.58
N PRO A 147 4.67 -24.21 9.21
CA PRO A 147 3.41 -24.09 8.50
C PRO A 147 3.30 -22.68 7.92
N ASP A 148 3.50 -22.62 6.61
CA ASP A 148 3.37 -21.44 5.78
C ASP A 148 2.04 -20.72 6.04
N ASP A 149 2.11 -19.43 6.35
CA ASP A 149 0.95 -18.55 6.33
C ASP A 149 0.61 -18.19 4.88
N TYR A 150 0.32 -19.20 4.05
CA TYR A 150 -0.30 -19.05 2.72
C TYR A 150 -1.67 -18.35 2.81
N GLY A 151 -2.19 -18.22 4.04
CA GLY A 151 -3.46 -17.64 4.37
C GLY A 151 -3.51 -16.13 4.17
N GLU A 152 -2.45 -15.36 4.44
CA GLU A 152 -2.47 -13.89 4.37
C GLU A 152 -1.53 -13.34 3.28
N ILE A 153 -2.05 -12.43 2.46
CA ILE A 153 -1.24 -11.66 1.49
C ILE A 153 -1.38 -10.17 1.73
N ILE A 154 -0.33 -9.42 1.36
CA ILE A 154 -0.30 -7.96 1.42
C ILE A 154 -0.31 -7.43 -0.01
N TYR A 155 -1.27 -6.56 -0.30
CA TYR A 155 -1.35 -5.83 -1.56
C TYR A 155 -0.55 -4.54 -1.47
N GLU A 156 0.06 -4.17 -2.56
CA GLU A 156 0.69 -2.87 -2.74
C GLU A 156 -0.16 -2.02 -3.69
N ARG A 157 -0.19 -0.71 -3.42
CA ARG A 157 -0.75 0.26 -4.34
C ARG A 157 0.34 0.69 -5.28
N GLU A 158 0.18 0.41 -6.57
CA GLU A 158 1.07 0.97 -7.56
C GLU A 158 0.89 2.49 -7.65
N HIS A 159 2.02 3.17 -7.79
CA HIS A 159 2.03 4.62 -7.92
C HIS A 159 1.48 5.04 -9.28
N ASN A 160 0.64 6.08 -9.32
CA ASN A 160 -0.07 6.55 -10.52
C ASN A 160 0.82 6.82 -11.75
N SER A 161 2.13 6.98 -11.57
CA SER A 161 3.09 7.21 -12.64
C SER A 161 3.46 5.95 -13.45
N THR A 162 3.22 4.74 -12.92
CA THR A 162 3.49 3.48 -13.65
C THR A 162 2.37 3.11 -14.61
N ILE A 163 1.15 3.58 -14.33
CA ILE A 163 -0.06 3.24 -15.09
C ILE A 163 -0.21 4.18 -16.29
N LYS A 164 -0.29 3.61 -17.50
CA LYS A 164 -0.58 4.39 -18.70
C LYS A 164 -2.04 4.85 -18.67
N LEU A 165 -2.24 6.13 -18.38
CA LEU A 165 -3.57 6.75 -18.38
C LEU A 165 -4.09 6.98 -19.81
N SER A 166 -5.41 6.82 -19.99
CA SER A 166 -6.10 7.16 -21.24
C SER A 166 -6.06 8.68 -21.51
N ILE A 167 -6.36 9.08 -22.74
CA ILE A 167 -6.43 10.51 -23.13
C ILE A 167 -7.52 11.22 -22.32
N LEU A 168 -8.69 10.60 -22.16
CA LEU A 168 -9.80 11.16 -21.37
C LEU A 168 -9.37 11.40 -19.92
N THR A 169 -8.69 10.42 -19.32
CA THR A 169 -8.18 10.52 -17.95
C THR A 169 -7.18 11.66 -17.83
N ARG A 170 -6.29 11.87 -18.80
CA ARG A 170 -5.33 12.99 -18.78
C ARG A 170 -6.00 14.37 -18.83
N ILE A 171 -7.17 14.49 -19.46
CA ILE A 171 -7.91 15.76 -19.55
C ILE A 171 -8.58 16.11 -18.22
N PHE A 172 -9.24 15.12 -17.61
CA PHE A 172 -10.06 15.32 -16.41
C PHE A 172 -9.28 15.14 -15.10
N PHE A 173 -8.44 14.10 -15.02
CA PHE A 173 -7.67 13.74 -13.83
C PHE A 173 -6.33 14.46 -13.83
N LYS A 174 -5.99 15.08 -12.70
CA LYS A 174 -4.66 15.67 -12.47
C LYS A 174 -3.84 14.63 -11.70
N ASN A 175 -2.73 14.17 -12.29
CA ASN A 175 -1.88 13.13 -11.71
C ASN A 175 -2.63 11.82 -11.38
N GLY A 176 -3.64 11.45 -12.18
CA GLY A 176 -4.46 10.26 -11.93
C GLY A 176 -5.52 10.44 -10.84
N GLU A 177 -5.70 11.66 -10.30
CA GLU A 177 -6.73 11.98 -9.30
C GLU A 177 -7.74 13.01 -9.80
N LEU A 178 -9.00 12.84 -9.43
CA LEU A 178 -10.11 13.73 -9.73
C LEU A 178 -10.90 14.04 -8.46
N LYS A 179 -11.03 15.33 -8.14
CA LYS A 179 -11.96 15.78 -7.09
C LYS A 179 -13.38 15.79 -7.65
N MET A 180 -14.28 15.00 -7.09
CA MET A 180 -15.62 14.80 -7.64
C MET A 180 -16.46 16.09 -7.69
N TYR A 181 -16.32 16.97 -6.69
CA TYR A 181 -17.02 18.26 -6.63
C TYR A 181 -16.26 19.42 -7.27
N SER A 182 -15.14 19.17 -7.95
CA SER A 182 -14.49 20.20 -8.76
C SER A 182 -15.30 20.47 -10.03
N PRO A 183 -15.12 21.62 -10.71
CA PRO A 183 -15.77 21.87 -12.00
C PRO A 183 -15.52 20.77 -13.03
N LYS A 184 -14.29 20.23 -13.09
CA LYS A 184 -13.94 19.08 -13.95
C LYS A 184 -14.69 17.81 -13.54
N GLY A 185 -14.79 17.55 -12.24
CA GLY A 185 -15.50 16.38 -11.70
C GLY A 185 -17.01 16.44 -11.96
N LEU A 186 -17.61 17.61 -11.76
CA LEU A 186 -19.02 17.87 -12.07
C LEU A 186 -19.28 17.76 -13.57
N LEU A 187 -18.41 18.33 -14.42
CA LEU A 187 -18.51 18.21 -15.87
C LEU A 187 -18.42 16.75 -16.32
N LEU A 188 -17.44 15.99 -15.82
CA LEU A 188 -17.32 14.56 -16.15
C LEU A 188 -18.58 13.81 -15.71
N THR A 189 -19.03 14.02 -14.48
CA THR A 189 -20.25 13.38 -13.95
C THR A 189 -21.47 13.73 -14.80
N ALA A 190 -21.63 14.98 -15.23
CA ALA A 190 -22.71 15.40 -16.11
C ALA A 190 -22.62 14.72 -17.49
N LEU A 191 -21.43 14.64 -18.08
CA LEU A 191 -21.21 13.91 -19.34
C LEU A 191 -21.58 12.43 -19.23
N MET A 192 -21.24 11.79 -18.10
CA MET A 192 -21.62 10.39 -17.83
C MET A 192 -23.14 10.22 -17.68
N LEU A 193 -23.82 11.15 -17.02
CA LEU A 193 -25.28 11.11 -16.88
C LEU A 193 -25.98 11.35 -18.23
N ILE A 194 -25.45 12.26 -19.05
CA ILE A 194 -25.96 12.51 -20.40
C ILE A 194 -25.76 11.27 -21.28
N SER A 195 -24.59 10.62 -21.23
CA SER A 195 -24.38 9.40 -22.02
C SER A 195 -25.31 8.27 -21.59
N LEU A 196 -25.59 8.11 -20.29
CA LEU A 196 -26.59 7.15 -19.80
C LEU A 196 -27.99 7.47 -20.32
N LEU A 197 -28.37 8.76 -20.32
CA LEU A 197 -29.67 9.19 -20.85
C LEU A 197 -29.79 8.89 -22.35
N ILE A 198 -28.72 9.13 -23.11
CA ILE A 198 -28.66 8.81 -24.55
C ILE A 198 -28.86 7.31 -24.77
N ASP A 199 -28.21 6.43 -24.00
CA ASP A 199 -28.40 4.99 -24.11
C ASP A 199 -29.86 4.57 -23.83
N ILE A 200 -30.49 5.17 -22.83
CA ILE A 200 -31.92 4.92 -22.53
C ILE A 200 -32.79 5.37 -23.71
N LEU A 201 -32.52 6.54 -24.30
CA LEU A 201 -33.26 7.04 -25.46
C LEU A 201 -33.05 6.17 -26.70
N ILE A 202 -31.85 5.63 -26.91
CA ILE A 202 -31.52 4.70 -27.99
C ILE A 202 -32.33 3.40 -27.84
N VAL A 203 -32.39 2.84 -26.63
CA VAL A 203 -33.19 1.64 -26.36
C VAL A 203 -34.68 1.93 -26.54
N LEU A 204 -35.18 3.05 -26.03
CA LEU A 204 -36.56 3.47 -26.20
C LEU A 204 -36.91 3.62 -27.69
N PHE A 205 -36.04 4.25 -28.47
CA PHE A 205 -36.18 4.38 -29.92
C PHE A 205 -36.23 3.02 -30.61
N ALA A 206 -35.33 2.10 -30.26
CA ALA A 206 -35.31 0.75 -30.83
C ALA A 206 -36.59 -0.04 -30.48
N VAL A 207 -37.13 0.10 -29.26
CA VAL A 207 -38.38 -0.54 -28.85
C VAL A 207 -39.58 0.05 -29.61
N LEU A 208 -39.67 1.38 -29.72
CA LEU A 208 -40.71 2.03 -30.51
C LEU A 208 -40.63 1.61 -31.98
N PHE A 209 -39.41 1.52 -32.54
CA PHE A 209 -39.19 1.03 -33.89
C PHE A 209 -39.74 -0.38 -34.09
N ILE A 210 -39.49 -1.31 -33.15
CA ILE A 210 -40.04 -2.68 -33.21
C ILE A 210 -41.58 -2.68 -33.21
N ILE A 211 -42.20 -1.79 -32.43
CA ILE A 211 -43.67 -1.68 -32.35
C ILE A 211 -44.26 -1.20 -33.68
N PHE A 212 -43.66 -0.16 -34.28
CA PHE A 212 -44.17 0.49 -35.49
C PHE A 212 -43.58 -0.04 -36.80
N ILE A 213 -42.76 -1.11 -36.76
CA ILE A 213 -42.06 -1.62 -37.95
C ILE A 213 -43.02 -2.05 -39.07
N LYS A 214 -44.21 -2.54 -38.69
CA LYS A 214 -45.24 -3.03 -39.64
C LYS A 214 -45.86 -1.91 -40.46
N ASP A 215 -45.83 -0.68 -39.95
CA ASP A 215 -46.43 0.49 -40.57
C ASP A 215 -45.45 1.23 -41.51
N LEU A 216 -44.25 0.66 -41.72
CA LEU A 216 -43.16 1.25 -42.50
C LEU A 216 -42.98 0.48 -43.83
N PRO A 217 -43.64 0.90 -44.92
CA PRO A 217 -43.77 0.11 -46.15
C PRO A 217 -42.49 -0.02 -46.99
N SER A 218 -41.42 0.71 -46.68
CA SER A 218 -40.18 0.76 -47.49
C SER A 218 -38.89 0.51 -46.68
N LEU A 219 -38.98 -0.18 -45.54
CA LEU A 219 -37.81 -0.48 -44.72
C LEU A 219 -36.89 -1.54 -45.37
N SER A 220 -35.62 -1.18 -45.53
CA SER A 220 -34.58 -2.14 -45.87
C SER A 220 -34.27 -3.05 -44.67
N LEU A 221 -34.04 -4.34 -44.94
CA LEU A 221 -33.61 -5.32 -43.94
C LEU A 221 -32.33 -4.87 -43.20
N ILE A 222 -31.41 -4.23 -43.90
CA ILE A 222 -30.15 -3.73 -43.32
C ILE A 222 -30.45 -2.65 -42.27
N THR A 223 -31.35 -1.72 -42.58
CA THR A 223 -31.76 -0.65 -41.66
C THR A 223 -32.41 -1.22 -40.40
N ALA A 224 -33.29 -2.22 -40.56
CA ALA A 224 -33.91 -2.89 -39.43
C ALA A 224 -32.88 -3.61 -38.54
N LEU A 225 -31.88 -4.28 -39.13
CA LEU A 225 -30.82 -4.95 -38.38
C LEU A 225 -29.93 -3.96 -37.61
N ILE A 226 -29.58 -2.82 -38.23
CA ILE A 226 -28.78 -1.77 -37.55
C ILE A 226 -29.53 -1.23 -36.34
N ILE A 227 -30.83 -0.93 -36.48
CA ILE A 227 -31.63 -0.40 -35.37
C ILE A 227 -31.79 -1.46 -34.27
N LEU A 228 -31.99 -2.72 -34.63
CA LEU A 228 -32.08 -3.81 -33.66
C LEU A 228 -30.76 -4.02 -32.90
N ALA A 229 -29.61 -3.80 -33.55
CA ALA A 229 -28.29 -3.90 -32.94
C ALA A 229 -28.03 -2.83 -31.86
N PHE A 230 -28.82 -1.75 -31.81
CA PHE A 230 -28.70 -0.75 -30.75
C PHE A 230 -29.05 -1.29 -29.36
N ILE A 231 -29.95 -2.27 -29.25
CA ILE A 231 -30.31 -2.88 -27.96
C ILE A 231 -29.13 -3.62 -27.34
N PRO A 232 -28.50 -4.62 -28.01
CA PRO A 232 -27.33 -5.29 -27.44
C PRO A 232 -26.14 -4.34 -27.29
N PHE A 233 -25.99 -3.33 -28.16
CA PHE A 233 -24.96 -2.30 -28.00
C PHE A 233 -25.13 -1.50 -26.71
N ALA A 234 -26.33 -0.98 -26.44
CA ALA A 234 -26.64 -0.24 -25.21
C ALA A 234 -26.48 -1.12 -23.97
N TYR A 235 -26.88 -2.39 -24.04
CA TYR A 235 -26.67 -3.36 -22.96
C TYR A 235 -25.18 -3.60 -22.68
N MET A 236 -24.37 -3.79 -23.72
CA MET A 236 -22.92 -3.92 -23.58
C MET A 236 -22.30 -2.66 -22.97
N ASN A 237 -22.69 -1.47 -23.44
CA ASN A 237 -22.24 -0.20 -22.85
C ASN A 237 -22.58 -0.13 -21.35
N PHE A 238 -23.80 -0.50 -20.97
CA PHE A 238 -24.22 -0.56 -19.58
C PHE A 238 -23.33 -1.47 -18.72
N ILE A 239 -23.08 -2.71 -19.18
CA ILE A 239 -22.29 -3.69 -18.43
C ILE A 239 -20.82 -3.29 -18.30
N TRP A 240 -20.20 -2.80 -19.38
CA TRP A 240 -18.76 -2.53 -19.41
C TRP A 240 -18.39 -1.14 -18.89
N PHE A 241 -19.32 -0.19 -18.92
CA PHE A 241 -19.05 1.21 -18.58
C PHE A 241 -19.78 1.69 -17.33
N PHE A 242 -21.11 1.59 -17.31
CA PHE A 242 -21.91 2.17 -16.23
C PHE A 242 -21.95 1.31 -14.97
N LYS A 243 -21.98 -0.03 -15.11
CA LYS A 243 -21.98 -0.94 -13.97
C LYS A 243 -20.72 -0.79 -13.10
N PRO A 244 -19.47 -0.76 -13.63
CA PRO A 244 -18.28 -0.51 -12.82
C PRO A 244 -18.32 0.86 -12.13
N LEU A 245 -18.82 1.90 -12.81
CA LEU A 245 -18.95 3.24 -12.23
C LEU A 245 -19.97 3.29 -11.09
N HIS A 246 -21.07 2.55 -11.19
CA HIS A 246 -22.02 2.38 -10.10
C HIS A 246 -21.42 1.60 -8.92
N HIS A 247 -20.67 0.53 -9.20
CA HIS A 247 -19.91 -0.20 -8.18
C HIS A 247 -18.91 0.70 -7.46
N LEU A 248 -18.25 1.62 -8.18
CA LEU A 248 -17.36 2.60 -7.57
C LEU A 248 -18.08 3.50 -6.55
N MET A 249 -19.34 3.88 -6.79
CA MET A 249 -20.10 4.71 -5.84
C MET A 249 -20.49 3.96 -4.56
N THR A 250 -20.76 2.65 -4.67
CA THR A 250 -21.25 1.80 -3.57
C THR A 250 -20.09 1.13 -2.81
N HIS A 251 -19.20 0.46 -3.52
CA HIS A 251 -18.05 -0.27 -2.98
C HIS A 251 -16.78 0.57 -2.84
N ARG A 252 -16.77 1.78 -3.42
CA ARG A 252 -15.62 2.72 -3.41
C ARG A 252 -14.35 2.19 -4.08
N ILE A 253 -14.45 1.08 -4.79
CA ILE A 253 -13.40 0.51 -5.61
C ILE A 253 -14.05 -0.37 -6.70
N SER A 254 -13.50 -0.31 -7.91
CA SER A 254 -13.88 -1.16 -9.03
C SER A 254 -12.73 -1.25 -10.02
N LYS A 255 -12.80 -2.18 -10.98
CA LYS A 255 -11.94 -2.08 -12.17
C LYS A 255 -12.21 -0.75 -12.88
N ALA A 256 -11.16 -0.15 -13.44
CA ALA A 256 -11.30 1.07 -14.20
C ALA A 256 -11.99 0.76 -15.54
N PRO A 257 -13.12 1.43 -15.87
CA PRO A 257 -13.71 1.32 -17.21
C PRO A 257 -12.69 1.67 -18.31
N LEU A 258 -12.91 1.09 -19.51
CA LEU A 258 -12.03 1.27 -20.68
C LEU A 258 -11.77 2.72 -21.08
N LEU A 259 -12.66 3.67 -20.75
CA LEU A 259 -12.39 5.08 -21.03
C LEU A 259 -11.37 5.70 -20.08
N PHE A 260 -11.14 5.10 -18.91
CA PHE A 260 -10.23 5.62 -17.90
C PHE A 260 -8.84 4.98 -17.93
N ALA A 261 -8.79 3.67 -18.19
CA ALA A 261 -7.56 2.92 -18.42
C ALA A 261 -7.13 3.00 -19.89
N ASN A 262 -5.84 2.84 -20.17
CA ASN A 262 -5.41 2.61 -21.56
C ASN A 262 -5.82 1.19 -21.98
N ILE A 263 -6.16 1.00 -23.26
CA ILE A 263 -6.52 -0.33 -23.78
C ILE A 263 -5.37 -1.34 -23.67
N ASN A 264 -4.13 -0.85 -23.57
CA ASN A 264 -2.90 -1.66 -23.44
C ASN A 264 -2.39 -1.78 -21.99
N THR A 265 -3.20 -1.42 -20.99
CA THR A 265 -2.86 -1.68 -19.58
C THR A 265 -3.70 -2.83 -19.07
N ASP A 266 -3.02 -3.94 -18.74
CA ASP A 266 -3.65 -5.18 -18.29
C ASP A 266 -4.37 -5.01 -16.93
N ASN A 267 -3.82 -4.18 -16.03
CA ASN A 267 -4.37 -3.96 -14.70
C ASN A 267 -4.53 -2.46 -14.38
N ALA A 268 -5.78 -2.00 -14.35
CA ALA A 268 -6.12 -0.66 -13.88
C ALA A 268 -7.41 -0.69 -13.07
N ASP A 269 -7.34 -0.08 -11.89
CA ASP A 269 -8.40 0.03 -10.91
C ASP A 269 -8.74 1.50 -10.67
N ILE A 270 -9.96 1.75 -10.22
CA ILE A 270 -10.39 3.07 -9.78
C ILE A 270 -10.86 2.97 -8.32
N GLU A 271 -10.29 3.81 -7.47
CA GLU A 271 -10.66 3.89 -6.05
C GLU A 271 -11.26 5.26 -5.71
N MET A 272 -12.21 5.27 -4.78
CA MET A 272 -12.76 6.49 -4.19
C MET A 272 -12.43 6.57 -2.70
N TYR A 273 -11.85 7.69 -2.29
CA TYR A 273 -11.54 7.98 -0.90
C TYR A 273 -11.83 9.44 -0.55
N LYS A 274 -11.79 9.75 0.75
CA LYS A 274 -11.95 11.12 1.25
C LYS A 274 -10.56 11.74 1.38
N GLY A 275 -10.30 12.81 0.64
CA GLY A 275 -9.07 13.57 0.73
C GLY A 275 -8.89 14.24 2.09
N ALA A 276 -7.67 14.68 2.39
CA ALA A 276 -7.36 15.44 3.61
C ALA A 276 -8.14 16.76 3.70
N ASP A 277 -8.50 17.32 2.55
CA ASP A 277 -9.34 18.50 2.37
C ASP A 277 -10.85 18.20 2.52
N GLY A 278 -11.22 16.96 2.83
CA GLY A 278 -12.59 16.52 3.04
C GLY A 278 -13.38 16.22 1.77
N TYR A 279 -12.83 16.51 0.59
CA TYR A 279 -13.46 16.22 -0.71
C TYR A 279 -13.40 14.73 -1.04
N ARG A 280 -14.37 14.24 -1.83
CA ARG A 280 -14.30 12.90 -2.42
C ARG A 280 -13.37 12.93 -3.63
N ILE A 281 -12.34 12.08 -3.60
CA ILE A 281 -11.34 11.95 -4.65
C ILE A 281 -11.52 10.58 -5.30
N ALA A 282 -11.59 10.55 -6.63
CA ALA A 282 -11.47 9.35 -7.45
C ALA A 282 -10.03 9.26 -7.98
N ARG A 283 -9.37 8.12 -7.78
CA ARG A 283 -7.99 7.88 -8.21
C ARG A 283 -7.90 6.63 -9.08
N ILE A 284 -7.14 6.72 -10.16
CA ILE A 284 -6.72 5.56 -10.94
C ILE A 284 -5.45 4.98 -10.32
N THR A 285 -5.49 3.71 -9.95
CA THR A 285 -4.37 2.98 -9.32
C THR A 285 -4.40 1.52 -9.80
N ALA A 286 -3.46 0.70 -9.36
CA ALA A 286 -3.47 -0.74 -9.58
C ALA A 286 -3.06 -1.40 -8.27
N PHE A 287 -3.83 -2.38 -7.84
CA PHE A 287 -3.47 -3.18 -6.68
C PHE A 287 -2.85 -4.48 -7.14
N THR A 288 -1.63 -4.74 -6.67
CA THR A 288 -0.87 -5.93 -7.01
C THR A 288 -0.33 -6.60 -5.75
N SER A 289 -0.13 -7.91 -5.84
CA SER A 289 0.55 -8.70 -4.80
C SER A 289 1.29 -9.87 -5.47
N ILE A 290 2.07 -10.61 -4.69
CA ILE A 290 2.77 -11.81 -5.16
C ILE A 290 2.06 -13.02 -4.58
N CYS A 291 1.74 -13.99 -5.44
CA CYS A 291 1.09 -15.21 -4.98
C CYS A 291 2.07 -16.07 -4.16
N PRO A 292 1.75 -16.42 -2.90
CA PRO A 292 2.64 -17.24 -2.07
C PRO A 292 2.73 -18.69 -2.58
N ILE A 293 1.75 -19.17 -3.36
CA ILE A 293 1.73 -20.56 -3.88
C ILE A 293 2.60 -20.74 -5.14
N CYS A 294 2.66 -19.73 -6.01
CA CYS A 294 3.31 -19.87 -7.33
C CYS A 294 4.16 -18.67 -7.77
N THR A 295 4.33 -17.68 -6.90
CA THR A 295 5.12 -16.44 -7.12
C THR A 295 4.66 -15.53 -8.26
N ALA A 296 3.60 -15.90 -8.98
CA ALA A 296 3.01 -15.08 -10.02
C ALA A 296 2.25 -13.86 -9.46
N PRO A 297 2.10 -12.78 -10.24
CA PRO A 297 1.39 -11.59 -9.79
C PRO A 297 -0.10 -11.88 -9.54
N ILE A 298 -0.61 -11.32 -8.46
CA ILE A 298 -2.02 -11.27 -8.11
C ILE A 298 -2.54 -9.89 -8.48
N GLU A 299 -3.62 -9.86 -9.23
CA GLU A 299 -4.29 -8.64 -9.67
C GLU A 299 -5.76 -8.67 -9.23
N LEU A 300 -6.38 -7.50 -9.04
CA LEU A 300 -7.80 -7.45 -8.69
C LEU A 300 -8.67 -7.79 -9.89
N ALA A 301 -9.68 -8.62 -9.63
CA ALA A 301 -10.71 -9.02 -10.57
C ALA A 301 -12.08 -9.01 -9.88
N ASP A 302 -13.15 -9.01 -10.67
CA ASP A 302 -14.51 -9.09 -10.15
C ASP A 302 -14.72 -10.38 -9.34
N GLY A 303 -15.36 -10.23 -8.18
CA GLY A 303 -15.82 -11.34 -7.37
C GLY A 303 -16.90 -12.15 -8.10
N ARG A 304 -16.83 -13.47 -7.97
CA ARG A 304 -17.89 -14.37 -8.45
C ARG A 304 -19.05 -14.43 -7.45
N PRO A 305 -20.24 -14.94 -7.83
CA PRO A 305 -21.40 -15.01 -6.93
C PRO A 305 -21.16 -15.81 -5.63
N ASP A 306 -20.22 -16.76 -5.62
CA ASP A 306 -19.76 -17.50 -4.44
C ASP A 306 -18.93 -16.64 -3.47
N GLN A 307 -18.41 -15.52 -3.93
CA GLN A 307 -17.54 -14.61 -3.18
C GLN A 307 -18.35 -13.42 -2.67
N LYS A 308 -18.24 -13.10 -1.37
CA LYS A 308 -18.97 -11.98 -0.75
C LYS A 308 -18.40 -10.62 -1.15
N GLN A 309 -17.12 -10.57 -1.50
CA GLN A 309 -16.41 -9.35 -1.85
C GLN A 309 -16.64 -8.96 -3.31
N PRO A 310 -16.81 -7.66 -3.62
CA PRO A 310 -17.01 -7.19 -4.99
C PRO A 310 -15.76 -7.36 -5.86
N LEU A 311 -14.57 -7.25 -5.26
CA LEU A 311 -13.29 -7.52 -5.88
C LEU A 311 -12.51 -8.55 -5.06
N VAL A 312 -11.77 -9.39 -5.76
CA VAL A 312 -10.88 -10.40 -5.19
C VAL A 312 -9.53 -10.33 -5.92
N GLY A 313 -8.44 -10.65 -5.23
CA GLY A 313 -7.16 -10.88 -5.88
C GLY A 313 -7.17 -12.23 -6.57
N ARG A 314 -6.83 -12.27 -7.85
CA ARG A 314 -6.63 -13.50 -8.60
C ARG A 314 -5.21 -13.56 -9.10
N CYS A 315 -4.56 -14.69 -8.87
CA CYS A 315 -3.28 -14.98 -9.49
C CYS A 315 -3.40 -15.03 -11.01
N ARG A 316 -2.43 -14.49 -11.73
CA ARG A 316 -2.35 -14.53 -13.19
C ARG A 316 -2.20 -15.95 -13.75
N GLU A 317 -1.40 -16.80 -13.09
CA GLU A 317 -1.13 -18.17 -13.55
C GLU A 317 -2.25 -19.14 -13.21
N ALA A 318 -2.87 -18.99 -12.04
CA ALA A 318 -3.95 -19.89 -11.58
C ALA A 318 -5.17 -19.10 -11.09
N PRO A 319 -5.87 -18.36 -11.96
CA PRO A 319 -6.92 -17.41 -11.58
C PRO A 319 -8.16 -18.06 -10.97
N HIS A 320 -8.34 -19.37 -11.14
CA HIS A 320 -9.48 -20.11 -10.58
C HIS A 320 -9.18 -20.74 -9.22
N ALA A 321 -7.91 -21.03 -8.93
CA ALA A 321 -7.49 -21.74 -7.74
C ALA A 321 -6.87 -20.81 -6.70
N HIS A 322 -6.00 -19.90 -7.13
CA HIS A 322 -5.27 -18.98 -6.27
C HIS A 322 -6.04 -17.66 -6.18
N VAL A 323 -7.08 -17.68 -5.37
CA VAL A 323 -7.99 -16.54 -5.15
C VAL A 323 -7.82 -16.05 -3.72
N TYR A 324 -7.73 -14.74 -3.55
CA TYR A 324 -7.56 -14.10 -2.26
C TYR A 324 -8.60 -12.99 -2.09
N SER A 325 -9.07 -12.79 -0.87
CA SER A 325 -9.91 -11.66 -0.55
C SER A 325 -9.10 -10.37 -0.67
N PHE A 326 -9.80 -9.24 -0.67
CA PHE A 326 -9.15 -7.95 -0.74
C PHE A 326 -9.88 -6.94 0.16
N ASP A 327 -9.15 -6.40 1.13
CA ASP A 327 -9.58 -5.24 1.91
C ASP A 327 -8.77 -4.00 1.52
N ARG A 328 -9.44 -3.06 0.86
CA ARG A 328 -8.86 -1.79 0.40
C ARG A 328 -8.30 -0.91 1.51
N MET A 329 -8.77 -1.06 2.76
CA MET A 329 -8.34 -0.22 3.89
C MET A 329 -7.04 -0.74 4.47
N THR A 330 -6.97 -2.05 4.73
CA THR A 330 -5.80 -2.70 5.32
C THR A 330 -4.76 -3.12 4.29
N LEU A 331 -5.13 -3.18 3.01
CA LEU A 331 -4.35 -3.78 1.93
C LEU A 331 -3.97 -5.23 2.20
N LYS A 332 -4.81 -5.94 2.94
CA LYS A 332 -4.60 -7.35 3.26
C LYS A 332 -5.66 -8.19 2.57
N GLY A 333 -5.28 -9.41 2.24
CA GLY A 333 -6.15 -10.43 1.68
C GLY A 333 -5.93 -11.74 2.38
N TYR A 334 -6.97 -12.57 2.39
CA TYR A 334 -6.86 -13.94 2.86
C TYR A 334 -7.27 -14.94 1.78
N PHE A 335 -6.65 -16.13 1.78
CA PHE A 335 -6.94 -17.15 0.79
C PHE A 335 -8.42 -17.56 0.79
N LEU A 336 -9.02 -17.58 -0.40
CA LEU A 336 -10.41 -17.98 -0.67
C LEU A 336 -10.50 -19.26 -1.50
N GLY A 337 -9.36 -19.84 -1.90
CA GLY A 337 -9.32 -21.05 -2.69
C GLY A 337 -9.56 -22.31 -1.85
N HIS A 338 -9.39 -23.47 -2.49
CA HIS A 338 -9.60 -24.76 -1.84
C HIS A 338 -8.44 -25.09 -0.87
N GLU A 339 -8.74 -25.57 0.33
CA GLU A 339 -7.74 -25.87 1.38
C GLU A 339 -6.61 -26.81 0.94
N GLY A 340 -6.86 -27.63 -0.09
CA GLY A 340 -5.86 -28.51 -0.70
C GLY A 340 -4.66 -27.80 -1.35
N TYR A 341 -4.70 -26.48 -1.50
CA TYR A 341 -3.57 -25.67 -1.99
C TYR A 341 -2.68 -25.09 -0.87
N LEU A 342 -3.07 -25.25 0.40
CA LEU A 342 -2.35 -24.72 1.57
C LEU A 342 -1.64 -25.84 2.36
N LYS A 343 -1.48 -27.02 1.75
CA LYS A 343 -0.97 -28.24 2.40
C LYS A 343 0.43 -28.57 1.94
#